data_AF-A0AB34YRM0-F1
#
_entry.id   AF-A0AB34YRM0-F1
#
_cell.length_a   1.000
_cell.length_b   1.000
_cell.length_c   1.000
_cell.angle_alpha   90.00
_cell.angle_beta   90.00
_cell.angle_gamma   90.00
#
_symmetry.space_group_name_H-M   'P 1'
#
loop_
_entity.id
_entity.type
_entity.pdbx_description
1 polymer ?
#
loop_
_entity_poly.entity_id
_entity_poly.type
_entity_poly.pdbx_seq_one_letter_code
_entity_poly.pdbx_strand_id
1 'polypeptide(L)'
;MPQRSLGLPFPSDPRLQKLCREFVKKPSSRATIDDWADRMAMSRRSFTRHFQRETGVSLSVWRQQACLFAAVPRLAEGEAVTSVALDLGYDSVSAFTTMFRRMLGVSPRFYLPRLDTVPFERSDNAAVLAE
;
A
#
# COMPACT_ATOMS: atom_id res chain seq x y z
N MET A 1 14.88 -16.86 -2.49
CA MET A 1 13.92 -15.82 -2.92
C MET A 1 14.56 -14.47 -2.65
N PRO A 2 14.71 -13.55 -3.63
CA PRO A 2 15.29 -12.24 -3.34
C PRO A 2 14.30 -11.46 -2.47
N GLN A 3 14.68 -11.17 -1.23
CA GLN A 3 13.92 -10.31 -0.35
C GLN A 3 14.05 -8.89 -0.88
N ARG A 4 13.01 -8.38 -1.56
CA ARG A 4 12.96 -6.96 -1.91
C ARG A 4 12.89 -6.19 -0.60
N SER A 5 13.93 -5.41 -0.30
CA SER A 5 13.91 -4.46 0.81
C SER A 5 12.69 -3.54 0.65
N LEU A 6 11.79 -3.61 1.62
CA LEU A 6 10.64 -2.71 1.74
C LEU A 6 11.14 -1.39 2.34
N GLY A 7 11.62 -0.51 1.48
CA GLY A 7 12.00 0.85 1.84
C GLY A 7 11.40 1.83 0.84
N LEU A 8 11.27 3.09 1.25
CA LEU A 8 10.88 4.18 0.35
C LEU A 8 12.08 5.11 0.13
N PRO A 9 12.99 4.79 -0.80
CA PRO A 9 14.19 5.59 -1.03
C PRO A 9 13.79 6.97 -1.57
N PHE A 10 14.33 8.02 -0.96
CA PHE A 10 14.14 9.39 -1.46
C PHE A 10 15.35 9.83 -2.29
N PRO A 11 15.11 10.50 -3.42
CA PRO A 11 16.17 11.04 -4.26
C PRO A 11 16.87 12.23 -3.57
N SER A 12 18.09 12.51 -4.02
CA SER A 12 18.86 13.68 -3.57
C SER A 12 18.52 14.93 -4.37
N ASP A 13 18.14 14.79 -5.65
CA ASP A 13 17.62 15.90 -6.46
C ASP A 13 16.43 16.61 -5.77
N PRO A 14 16.52 17.92 -5.48
CA PRO A 14 15.47 18.62 -4.75
C PRO A 14 14.11 18.67 -5.45
N ARG A 15 14.08 18.79 -6.78
CA ARG A 15 12.82 18.83 -7.55
C ARG A 15 12.15 17.47 -7.51
N LEU A 16 12.92 16.40 -7.72
CA LEU A 16 12.39 15.05 -7.66
C LEU A 16 11.98 14.67 -6.24
N GLN A 17 12.76 15.08 -5.23
CA GLN A 17 12.42 14.86 -3.84
C GLN A 17 11.10 15.55 -3.47
N LYS A 18 10.87 16.78 -3.94
CA LYS A 18 9.60 17.48 -3.76
C LYS A 18 8.43 16.68 -4.38
N LEU A 19 8.58 16.20 -5.61
CA LEU A 19 7.55 15.36 -6.26
C LEU A 19 7.26 14.08 -5.47
N CYS A 20 8.30 13.40 -4.98
CA CYS A 20 8.16 12.22 -4.13
C CYS A 20 7.42 12.54 -2.82
N ARG A 21 7.76 13.65 -2.16
CA ARG A 21 7.09 14.08 -0.92
C ARG A 21 5.63 14.44 -1.15
N GLU A 22 5.31 15.12 -2.25
CA GLU A 22 3.93 15.40 -2.65
C GLU A 22 3.14 14.11 -2.87
N PHE A 23 3.73 13.13 -3.55
CA PHE A 23 3.08 11.85 -3.79
C PHE A 23 2.80 11.08 -2.50
N VAL A 24 3.73 11.07 -1.54
CA VAL A 24 3.54 10.36 -0.26
C VAL A 24 2.39 10.93 0.56
N LYS A 25 2.09 12.23 0.45
CA LYS A 25 0.94 12.83 1.13
C LYS A 25 -0.39 12.33 0.59
N LYS A 26 -0.45 11.99 -0.70
CA LYS A 26 -1.65 11.45 -1.34
C LYS A 26 -1.28 10.41 -2.41
N PRO A 27 -0.93 9.19 -1.99
CA PRO A 27 -0.50 8.16 -2.92
C PRO A 27 -1.66 7.74 -3.83
N SER A 28 -1.35 7.49 -5.09
CA SER A 28 -2.34 7.01 -6.04
C SER A 28 -1.74 6.04 -7.05
N SER A 29 -2.41 4.94 -7.30
CA SER A 29 -2.06 3.96 -8.34
C SER A 29 -2.25 4.50 -9.76
N ARG A 30 -2.85 5.68 -9.94
CA ARG A 30 -3.09 6.29 -11.26
C ARG A 30 -1.94 7.13 -11.81
N ALA A 31 -1.01 7.60 -10.96
CA ALA A 31 0.05 8.47 -11.49
C ALA A 31 0.95 7.72 -12.50
N THR A 32 1.20 8.33 -13.65
CA THR A 32 1.93 7.67 -14.73
C THR A 32 3.38 8.16 -14.79
N ILE A 33 4.21 7.44 -15.56
CA ILE A 33 5.57 7.91 -15.84
C ILE A 33 5.53 9.22 -16.63
N ASP A 34 4.55 9.39 -17.53
CA ASP A 34 4.43 10.60 -18.35
C ASP A 34 4.14 11.81 -17.50
N ASP A 35 3.15 11.72 -16.59
CA ASP A 35 2.82 12.83 -15.69
C ASP A 35 4.04 13.31 -14.89
N TRP A 36 4.87 12.38 -14.43
CA TRP A 36 6.08 12.70 -13.67
C TRP A 36 7.20 13.25 -14.55
N ALA A 37 7.37 12.70 -15.75
CA ALA A 37 8.36 13.15 -16.72
C ALA A 37 8.04 14.60 -17.17
N ASP A 38 6.78 14.89 -17.43
CA ASP A 38 6.30 16.22 -17.80
C ASP A 38 6.53 17.24 -16.67
N ARG A 39 6.22 16.88 -15.41
CA ARG A 39 6.51 17.72 -14.24
C ARG A 39 8.01 17.98 -14.04
N MET A 40 8.87 17.09 -14.53
CA MET A 40 10.32 17.25 -14.51
C MET A 40 10.88 17.90 -15.79
N ALA A 41 10.04 18.21 -16.79
CA ALA A 41 10.45 18.65 -18.12
C ALA A 41 11.46 17.70 -18.77
N MET A 42 11.22 16.40 -18.66
CA MET A 42 12.06 15.34 -19.19
C MET A 42 11.26 14.44 -20.12
N SER A 43 11.92 13.86 -21.13
CA SER A 43 11.32 12.75 -21.85
C SER A 43 11.14 11.54 -20.91
N ARG A 44 10.15 10.70 -21.19
CA ARG A 44 9.91 9.42 -20.46
C ARG A 44 11.20 8.63 -20.23
N ARG A 45 12.03 8.46 -21.27
CA ARG A 45 13.31 7.72 -21.21
C ARG A 45 14.34 8.38 -20.29
N SER A 46 14.48 9.70 -20.38
CA SER A 46 15.41 10.44 -19.53
C SER A 46 14.97 10.40 -18.07
N PHE A 47 13.67 10.58 -17.83
CA PHE A 47 13.08 10.54 -16.50
C PHE A 47 13.24 9.18 -15.83
N THR A 48 12.90 8.07 -16.49
CA THR A 48 13.01 6.73 -15.87
C THR A 48 14.43 6.40 -15.46
N ARG A 49 15.41 6.70 -16.32
CA ARG A 49 16.83 6.52 -16.01
C ARG A 49 17.29 7.42 -14.87
N HIS A 50 16.86 8.68 -14.86
CA HIS A 50 17.19 9.63 -13.80
C HIS A 50 16.61 9.16 -12.45
N PHE A 51 15.33 8.81 -12.42
CA PHE A 51 14.65 8.32 -11.23
C PHE A 51 15.32 7.08 -10.66
N GLN A 52 15.62 6.09 -11.51
CA GLN A 52 16.27 4.86 -11.08
C GLN A 52 17.69 5.10 -10.56
N ARG A 53 18.43 6.04 -11.16
CA ARG A 53 19.76 6.42 -10.66
C ARG A 53 19.69 7.06 -9.27
N GLU A 54 18.70 7.92 -9.02
CA GLU A 54 18.55 8.62 -7.73
C GLU A 54 17.99 7.73 -6.62
N THR A 55 17.12 6.77 -6.95
CA THR A 55 16.36 5.99 -5.94
C THR A 55 16.75 4.50 -5.89
N GLY A 56 17.49 4.02 -6.88
CA GLY A 56 17.83 2.59 -7.03
C GLY A 56 16.69 1.70 -7.54
N VAL A 57 15.48 2.23 -7.69
CA VAL A 57 14.28 1.47 -8.10
C VAL A 57 13.52 2.18 -9.22
N SER A 58 12.66 1.45 -9.93
CA SER A 58 11.80 2.08 -10.94
C SER A 58 10.67 2.87 -10.27
N LEU A 59 10.15 3.90 -10.96
CA LEU A 59 9.02 4.70 -10.46
C LEU A 59 7.82 3.82 -10.09
N SER A 60 7.55 2.76 -10.87
CA SER A 60 6.43 1.84 -10.60
C SER A 60 6.60 1.10 -9.26
N VAL A 61 7.80 0.59 -8.98
CA VAL A 61 8.10 -0.07 -7.70
C VAL A 61 8.03 0.92 -6.55
N TRP A 62 8.62 2.10 -6.72
CA TRP A 62 8.61 3.16 -5.72
C TRP A 62 7.19 3.61 -5.34
N ARG A 63 6.32 3.81 -6.34
CA ARG A 63 4.90 4.14 -6.13
C ARG A 63 4.16 3.03 -5.39
N GLN A 64 4.40 1.78 -5.73
CA GLN A 64 3.80 0.63 -5.04
C GLN A 64 4.23 0.58 -3.57
N GLN A 65 5.51 0.83 -3.28
CA GLN A 65 6.01 0.95 -1.91
C GLN A 65 5.30 2.09 -1.16
N ALA A 66 5.19 3.28 -1.77
CA ALA A 66 4.48 4.41 -1.16
C ALA A 66 3.00 4.09 -0.88
N CYS A 67 2.30 3.43 -1.80
CA CYS A 67 0.93 2.98 -1.57
C CYS A 67 0.83 1.98 -0.41
N LEU A 68 1.82 1.08 -0.25
CA LEU A 68 1.86 0.16 0.87
C LEU A 68 2.10 0.85 2.22
N PHE A 69 3.02 1.81 2.26
CA PHE A 69 3.28 2.60 3.47
C PHE A 69 2.02 3.35 3.93
N ALA A 70 1.14 3.75 3.01
CA ALA A 70 -0.16 4.32 3.34
C ALA A 70 -1.22 3.25 3.69
N ALA A 71 -1.22 2.09 3.02
CA ALA A 71 -2.24 1.07 3.21
C ALA A 71 -2.10 0.28 4.53
N VAL A 72 -0.87 -0.09 4.89
CA VAL A 72 -0.63 -1.02 6.01
C VAL A 72 -1.17 -0.48 7.35
N PRO A 73 -0.93 0.78 7.75
CA PRO A 73 -1.47 1.32 8.99
C PRO A 73 -3.00 1.33 8.99
N ARG A 74 -3.62 1.75 7.89
CA ARG A 74 -5.09 1.80 7.71
C ARG A 74 -5.74 0.42 7.86
N LEU A 75 -5.12 -0.60 7.25
CA LEU A 75 -5.58 -1.98 7.39
C LEU A 75 -5.41 -2.49 8.84
N ALA A 76 -4.29 -2.14 9.49
CA ALA A 76 -4.05 -2.49 10.90
C ALA A 76 -5.03 -1.83 11.88
N GLU A 77 -5.56 -0.65 11.52
CA GLU A 77 -6.63 0.04 12.23
C GLU A 77 -8.03 -0.56 11.95
N GLY A 78 -8.11 -1.58 11.09
CA GLY A 78 -9.36 -2.27 10.77
C GLY A 78 -10.15 -1.66 9.61
N GLU A 79 -9.56 -0.73 8.87
CA GLU A 79 -10.23 -0.19 7.69
C GLU A 79 -10.46 -1.28 6.62
N ALA A 80 -11.64 -1.28 6.02
CA ALA A 80 -12.00 -2.26 5.00
C ALA A 80 -11.04 -2.20 3.80
N VAL A 81 -10.57 -3.37 3.34
CA VAL A 81 -9.66 -3.50 2.19
C VAL A 81 -10.20 -2.79 0.94
N THR A 82 -11.51 -2.83 0.73
CA THR A 82 -12.19 -2.14 -0.37
C THR A 82 -12.02 -0.62 -0.30
N SER A 83 -12.21 -0.03 0.88
CA SER A 83 -12.06 1.42 1.10
C SER A 83 -10.63 1.86 0.81
N VAL A 84 -9.65 1.18 1.41
CA VAL A 84 -8.22 1.45 1.22
C VAL A 84 -7.82 1.34 -0.26
N ALA A 85 -8.31 0.32 -0.97
CA ALA A 85 -8.00 0.13 -2.39
C ALA A 85 -8.54 1.27 -3.27
N LEU A 86 -9.80 1.68 -3.06
CA LEU A 86 -10.45 2.74 -3.82
C LEU A 86 -9.80 4.11 -3.56
N ASP A 87 -9.47 4.40 -2.30
CA ASP A 87 -8.81 5.66 -1.93
C ASP A 87 -7.41 5.80 -2.50
N LEU A 88 -6.67 4.68 -2.60
CA LEU A 88 -5.39 4.63 -3.29
C LEU A 88 -5.55 4.62 -4.82
N GLY A 89 -6.78 4.73 -5.33
CA GLY A 89 -7.10 4.90 -6.75
C GLY A 89 -7.04 3.61 -7.58
N TYR A 90 -7.02 2.43 -6.97
CA TYR A 90 -7.08 1.17 -7.71
C TYR A 90 -8.49 0.95 -8.30
N ASP A 91 -8.53 0.48 -9.54
CA ASP A 91 -9.81 0.24 -10.25
C ASP A 91 -10.55 -0.99 -9.72
N SER A 92 -9.88 -1.83 -8.92
CA SER A 92 -10.51 -2.95 -8.21
C SER A 92 -9.72 -3.38 -6.97
N VAL A 93 -10.42 -4.00 -6.02
CA VAL A 93 -9.83 -4.63 -4.83
C VAL A 93 -8.85 -5.75 -5.23
N SER A 94 -9.14 -6.47 -6.31
CA SER A 94 -8.27 -7.53 -6.85
C SER A 94 -6.93 -6.98 -7.38
N ALA A 95 -6.95 -5.82 -8.05
CA ALA A 95 -5.72 -5.16 -8.51
C ALA A 95 -4.85 -4.72 -7.32
N PHE A 96 -5.47 -4.11 -6.30
CA PHE A 96 -4.79 -3.76 -5.06
C PHE A 96 -4.21 -5.01 -4.36
N THR A 97 -5.01 -6.06 -4.18
CA THR A 97 -4.60 -7.30 -3.52
C THR A 97 -3.43 -7.97 -4.26
N THR A 98 -3.46 -7.99 -5.59
CA THR A 98 -2.36 -8.50 -6.42
C THR A 98 -1.08 -7.71 -6.21
N MET A 99 -1.16 -6.37 -6.24
CA MET A 99 -0.02 -5.49 -5.96
C MET A 99 0.52 -5.74 -4.54
N PHE A 100 -0.35 -5.79 -3.55
CA PHE A 100 0.00 -5.95 -2.14
C PHE A 100 0.73 -7.28 -1.90
N ARG A 101 0.17 -8.39 -2.41
CA ARG A 101 0.79 -9.72 -2.32
C ARG A 101 2.12 -9.79 -3.05
N ARG A 102 2.24 -9.17 -4.22
CA ARG A 102 3.50 -9.13 -4.98
C ARG A 102 4.63 -8.45 -4.21
N MET A 103 4.29 -7.46 -3.39
CA MET A 103 5.25 -6.63 -2.68
C MET A 103 5.55 -7.14 -1.25
N LEU A 104 4.54 -7.62 -0.52
CA LEU A 104 4.66 -8.07 0.87
C LEU A 104 4.63 -9.60 1.04
N GLY A 105 4.33 -10.36 0.00
CA GLY A 105 4.23 -11.83 0.03
C GLY A 105 2.94 -12.37 0.65
N VAL A 106 2.15 -11.54 1.34
CA VAL A 106 0.91 -11.93 2.02
C VAL A 106 -0.28 -11.08 1.57
N SER A 107 -1.50 -11.56 1.85
CA SER A 107 -2.74 -10.86 1.51
C SER A 107 -3.02 -9.70 2.48
N PRO A 108 -3.65 -8.59 2.03
CA PRO A 108 -4.08 -7.49 2.89
C PRO A 108 -4.85 -7.94 4.15
N ARG A 109 -5.63 -9.02 4.05
CA ARG A 109 -6.42 -9.57 5.17
C ARG A 109 -5.60 -9.95 6.39
N PHE A 110 -4.31 -10.27 6.22
CA PHE A 110 -3.42 -10.62 7.34
C PHE A 110 -3.04 -9.40 8.19
N TYR A 111 -3.25 -8.20 7.65
CA TYR A 111 -3.03 -6.95 8.37
C TYR A 111 -4.29 -6.40 9.02
N LEU A 112 -5.47 -6.99 8.78
CA LEU A 112 -6.67 -6.62 9.53
C LEU A 112 -6.52 -7.10 10.98
N PRO A 113 -7.07 -6.36 11.97
CA PRO A 113 -7.22 -6.88 13.31
C PRO A 113 -7.86 -8.27 13.27
N ARG A 114 -7.37 -9.20 14.08
CA ARG A 114 -8.16 -10.38 14.38
C ARG A 114 -9.39 -9.86 15.11
N LEU A 115 -10.52 -9.87 14.43
CA LEU A 115 -11.80 -9.78 15.11
C LEU A 115 -11.84 -11.05 15.97
N ASP A 116 -11.47 -10.92 17.23
CA ASP A 116 -11.56 -12.03 18.18
C ASP A 116 -13.00 -12.53 18.10
N THR A 117 -13.14 -13.78 17.68
CA THR A 117 -14.39 -14.51 17.76
C THR A 117 -14.81 -14.47 19.22
N VAL A 118 -15.83 -13.66 19.52
CA VAL A 118 -16.61 -13.82 20.74
C VAL A 118 -16.96 -15.30 20.87
N PRO A 119 -16.55 -16.00 21.94
CA PRO A 119 -17.07 -17.33 22.21
C PRO A 119 -18.58 -17.19 22.27
N PHE A 120 -19.28 -17.94 21.42
CA PHE A 120 -20.73 -18.12 21.58
C PHE A 120 -20.92 -18.90 22.88
N GLU A 121 -21.08 -18.19 24.00
CA GLU A 121 -21.52 -18.81 25.24
C GLU A 121 -22.93 -19.36 24.99
N ARG A 122 -23.04 -20.69 24.90
CA ARG A 122 -24.32 -21.37 25.07
C ARG A 122 -24.75 -21.10 26.50
N SER A 123 -25.69 -20.18 26.67
CA SER A 123 -26.50 -20.09 27.88
C SER A 123 -27.48 -21.26 27.87
N ASP A 124 -26.99 -22.46 28.20
CA ASP A 124 -27.82 -23.55 28.70
C ASP A 124 -27.66 -23.57 30.21
N ASN A 125 -28.17 -22.53 30.87
CA ASN A 125 -28.34 -22.55 32.32
C ASN A 125 -29.71 -23.17 32.64
N ALA A 126 -29.78 -24.49 32.57
CA ALA A 126 -30.81 -25.31 33.21
C ALA A 126 -30.20 -26.01 34.43
N ALA A 127 -29.87 -25.23 35.47
CA ALA A 127 -29.89 -25.75 36.84
C ALA A 127 -31.38 -25.98 37.18
N VAL A 128 -31.84 -27.21 37.38
CA VAL A 128 -31.64 -28.02 38.59
C VAL A 128 -31.82 -27.18 39.86
N LEU A 129 -33.09 -26.99 40.21
CA LEU A 129 -33.59 -26.92 41.59
C LEU A 129 -34.73 -27.96 41.60
N ALA A 130 -34.57 -29.16 42.16
CA ALA A 130 -34.60 -29.44 43.59
C ALA A 130 -35.78 -28.72 44.27
N GLU A 131 -36.96 -29.35 44.20
CA GLU A 131 -37.83 -29.69 45.34
C GLU A 131 -38.88 -30.74 44.91
#